data_AF-A0A0L8FJR6-F1
#
_entry.id   AF-A0A0L8FJR6-F1
#
_cell.length_a   1.000
_cell.length_b   1.000
_cell.length_c   1.000
_cell.angle_alpha   90.00
_cell.angle_beta   90.00
_cell.angle_gamma   90.00
#
_symmetry.space_group_name_H-M   'P 1'
#
loop_
_entity.id
_entity.type
_entity.pdbx_description
1 polymer ?
#
loop_
_entity_poly.entity_id
_entity_poly.type
_entity_poly.pdbx_seq_one_letter_code
_entity_poly.pdbx_strand_id
1 'polypeptide(L)'
;LCEKAILAPKNVTTARINHGLMNKIPTVIKEYKSIDSVIDKNQAVHYTTEFLNSLEPPGTPPHKLFLKVGVPIMLLRNLDPPKLCNGTRLM
;
A
#
# COMPACT_ATOMS: atom_id res chain seq x y z
N LEU A 1 15.59 -5.35 23.17
CA LEU A 1 14.72 -6.01 22.18
C LEU A 1 15.52 -6.13 20.89
N CYS A 2 15.67 -7.31 20.32
CA CYS A 2 16.40 -7.44 19.05
C CYS A 2 15.46 -7.04 17.91
N GLU A 3 15.84 -6.07 17.08
CA GLU A 3 15.08 -5.70 15.90
C GLU A 3 15.15 -6.84 14.87
N LYS A 4 13.99 -7.29 14.39
CA LYS A 4 13.89 -8.36 13.40
C LYS A 4 13.24 -7.81 12.14
N ALA A 5 13.82 -8.15 10.99
CA ALA A 5 13.27 -7.84 9.68
C ALA A 5 13.20 -9.12 8.84
N ILE A 6 12.17 -9.22 8.00
CA ILE A 6 12.07 -10.25 6.97
C ILE A 6 12.34 -9.57 5.64
N LEU A 7 13.33 -10.08 4.90
CA LEU A 7 13.69 -9.58 3.57
C LEU A 7 13.33 -10.64 2.54
N ALA A 8 12.77 -10.21 1.42
CA ALA A 8 12.46 -11.07 0.29
C ALA A 8 12.84 -10.38 -1.03
N PRO A 9 13.30 -11.14 -2.04
CA PRO A 9 13.79 -10.57 -3.30
C PRO A 9 12.68 -9.99 -4.19
N LYS A 10 11.41 -10.33 -3.94
CA LYS A 10 10.26 -9.89 -4.75
C LYS A 10 9.19 -9.25 -3.88
N ASN A 11 8.63 -8.13 -4.35
CA ASN A 11 7.54 -7.41 -3.68
C ASN A 11 6.31 -8.29 -3.45
N VAL A 12 5.96 -9.14 -4.41
CA VAL A 12 4.84 -10.08 -4.27
C VAL A 12 5.02 -11.04 -3.09
N THR A 13 6.26 -11.46 -2.80
CA THR A 13 6.57 -12.32 -1.66
C THR A 13 6.45 -11.54 -0.35
N THR A 14 6.99 -10.32 -0.30
CA THR A 14 6.88 -9.41 0.85
C THR A 14 5.41 -9.10 1.16
N ALA A 15 4.60 -8.78 0.14
CA ALA A 15 3.17 -8.49 0.29
C ALA A 15 2.41 -9.69 0.89
N ARG A 16 2.67 -10.91 0.39
CA ARG A 16 2.07 -12.13 0.94
C ARG A 16 2.43 -12.35 2.41
N ILE A 17 3.70 -12.15 2.78
CA ILE A 17 4.16 -12.28 4.17
C ILE A 17 3.48 -11.23 5.05
N ASN A 18 3.49 -9.97 4.62
CA ASN A 18 2.86 -8.85 5.35
C ASN A 18 1.37 -9.09 5.58
N HIS A 19 0.64 -9.52 4.56
CA HIS A 19 -0.79 -9.85 4.67
C HIS A 19 -1.03 -11.02 5.63
N GLY A 20 -0.20 -12.07 5.55
CA GLY A 20 -0.25 -13.20 6.48
C GLY A 20 -0.01 -12.80 7.94
N LEU A 21 0.94 -11.90 8.19
CA LEU A 21 1.23 -11.37 9.54
C LEU A 21 0.09 -10.46 10.05
N MET A 22 -0.42 -9.57 9.21
CA MET A 22 -1.55 -8.70 9.52
C MET A 22 -2.80 -9.50 9.94
N ASN A 23 -3.06 -10.63 9.27
CA ASN A 23 -4.21 -11.48 9.60
C ASN A 23 -4.11 -12.18 10.96
N LYS A 24 -2.90 -12.32 11.52
CA LYS A 24 -2.70 -12.88 12.87
C LYS A 24 -3.00 -11.90 14.00
N ILE A 25 -3.02 -10.61 13.72
CA ILE A 25 -3.32 -9.59 14.73
C ILE A 25 -4.86 -9.50 14.88
N PRO A 26 -5.41 -9.68 16.10
CA PRO A 26 -6.85 -9.77 16.33
C PRO A 26 -7.51 -8.39 16.41
N THR A 27 -7.24 -7.53 15.43
CA THR A 27 -7.88 -6.22 15.27
C THR A 27 -8.65 -6.15 13.95
N VAL A 28 -9.60 -5.22 13.87
CA VAL A 28 -10.48 -5.04 12.72
C VAL A 28 -9.68 -4.53 11.52
N ILE A 29 -9.86 -5.17 10.36
CA ILE A 29 -9.33 -4.68 9.08
C ILE A 29 -10.18 -3.52 8.61
N LYS A 30 -9.53 -2.44 8.18
CA LYS A 30 -10.15 -1.37 7.42
C LYS A 30 -9.61 -1.38 5.98
N GLU A 31 -10.52 -1.47 5.03
CA GLU A 31 -10.23 -1.36 3.60
C GLU A 31 -10.37 0.10 3.15
N TYR A 32 -9.38 0.58 2.39
CA TYR A 32 -9.39 1.85 1.69
C TYR A 32 -9.23 1.56 0.20
N LYS A 33 -10.14 2.08 -0.63
CA LYS A 33 -10.11 1.91 -2.08
C LYS A 33 -9.59 3.18 -2.75
N SER A 34 -8.68 3.06 -3.71
CA SER A 34 -8.29 4.19 -4.55
C SER A 34 -9.46 4.65 -5.43
N ILE A 35 -9.38 5.89 -5.89
CA ILE A 35 -10.31 6.49 -6.84
C ILE A 35 -9.45 6.96 -8.01
N ASP A 36 -9.20 6.06 -8.93
CA ASP A 36 -8.36 6.32 -10.10
C ASP A 36 -9.21 6.79 -11.27
N SER A 37 -8.70 7.76 -12.02
CA SER A 37 -9.38 8.32 -13.19
C SER A 37 -8.37 8.81 -14.20
N VAL A 38 -8.79 8.88 -15.45
CA VAL A 38 -8.00 9.52 -16.51
C VAL A 38 -8.27 11.02 -16.53
N ILE A 39 -7.21 11.80 -16.77
CA ILE A 39 -7.32 13.25 -16.90
C ILE A 39 -8.06 13.62 -18.19
N ASP A 40 -7.74 12.94 -19.29
CA ASP A 40 -8.39 13.13 -20.58
C ASP A 40 -9.68 12.31 -20.67
N LYS A 41 -10.82 12.99 -20.62
CA LYS A 41 -12.14 12.37 -20.73
C LYS A 41 -12.35 11.63 -22.05
N ASN A 42 -11.67 12.04 -23.13
CA ASN A 42 -11.77 11.36 -24.43
C ASN A 42 -11.09 9.99 -24.38
N GLN A 43 -10.17 9.78 -23.45
CA GLN A 43 -9.50 8.48 -23.23
C GLN A 43 -10.22 7.61 -22.19
N ALA A 44 -11.23 8.12 -21.51
CA ALA A 44 -11.97 7.36 -20.49
C ALA A 44 -12.66 6.11 -21.05
N VAL A 45 -13.00 6.13 -22.35
CA VAL A 45 -13.53 4.96 -23.07
C VAL A 45 -12.49 3.87 -23.33
N HIS A 46 -11.20 4.21 -23.32
CA HIS A 46 -10.09 3.27 -23.56
C HIS A 46 -9.52 2.67 -22.28
N TYR A 47 -9.70 3.34 -21.14
CA TYR A 47 -9.17 2.91 -19.84
C TYR A 47 -10.32 2.68 -18.87
N THR A 48 -10.81 1.45 -18.81
CA THR A 48 -11.89 1.09 -17.88
C THR A 48 -11.43 1.17 -16.43
N THR A 49 -12.39 1.32 -15.51
CA THR A 49 -12.11 1.33 -14.08
C THR A 49 -11.42 0.05 -13.62
N GLU A 50 -11.76 -1.11 -14.20
CA GLU A 50 -11.14 -2.39 -13.89
C GLU A 50 -9.66 -2.41 -14.29
N PHE A 51 -9.35 -1.84 -15.46
CA PHE A 51 -7.96 -1.67 -15.89
C PHE A 51 -7.19 -0.78 -14.92
N LEU A 52 -7.73 0.38 -14.56
CA LEU A 52 -7.09 1.30 -13.62
C LEU A 52 -6.87 0.65 -12.24
N ASN A 53 -7.87 -0.06 -11.72
CA ASN A 53 -7.81 -0.76 -10.44
C ASN A 53 -6.77 -1.92 -10.43
N SER A 54 -6.36 -2.39 -11.61
CA SER A 54 -5.34 -3.45 -11.75
C SER A 54 -3.91 -2.92 -11.77
N LEU A 55 -3.72 -1.60 -11.91
CA LEU A 55 -2.40 -1.00 -12.00
C LEU A 55 -1.71 -1.01 -10.62
N GLU A 56 -0.45 -1.44 -10.60
CA GLU A 56 0.43 -1.36 -9.42
C GLU A 56 1.73 -0.61 -9.76
N PRO A 57 1.65 0.71 -10.02
CA PRO A 57 2.86 1.48 -10.33
C PRO A 57 3.81 1.54 -9.11
N PRO A 58 5.13 1.65 -9.34
CA PRO A 58 6.08 1.85 -8.26
C PRO A 58 5.78 3.13 -7.47
N GLY A 59 5.87 3.06 -6.13
CA GLY A 59 5.67 4.23 -5.26
C GLY A 59 4.21 4.61 -5.00
N THR A 60 3.26 3.78 -5.41
CA THR A 60 1.83 3.92 -5.06
C THR A 60 1.33 2.68 -4.32
N PRO A 61 0.37 2.85 -3.39
CA PRO A 61 -0.32 1.70 -2.81
C PRO A 61 -1.20 1.01 -3.87
N PRO A 62 -1.54 -0.27 -3.68
CA PRO A 62 -2.51 -0.96 -4.53
C PRO A 62 -3.91 -0.34 -4.39
N HIS A 63 -4.79 -0.59 -5.38
CA HIS A 63 -6.17 -0.10 -5.37
C HIS A 63 -6.90 -0.42 -4.06
N LYS A 64 -6.74 -1.63 -3.53
CA LYS A 64 -7.27 -2.03 -2.22
C LYS A 64 -6.16 -2.03 -1.19
N LEU A 65 -6.17 -1.04 -0.30
CA LEU A 65 -5.25 -0.94 0.81
C LEU A 65 -5.95 -1.41 2.09
N PHE A 66 -5.40 -2.44 2.72
CA PHE A 66 -5.89 -2.98 4.00
C PHE A 66 -4.99 -2.52 5.14
N LEU A 67 -5.59 -1.91 6.17
CA LEU A 67 -4.89 -1.44 7.36
C LEU A 67 -5.52 -2.00 8.63
N LYS A 68 -4.70 -2.16 9.67
CA LYS A 68 -5.11 -2.60 11.01
C LYS A 68 -4.38 -1.78 12.07
N VAL A 69 -5.06 -1.51 13.18
CA VAL A 69 -4.42 -0.96 14.38
C VAL A 69 -3.40 -1.96 14.92
N GLY A 70 -2.19 -1.49 15.24
CA GLY A 70 -1.09 -2.30 15.76
C GLY A 70 -0.23 -2.98 14.69
N VAL A 71 -0.46 -2.69 13.41
CA VAL A 71 0.40 -3.15 12.30
C VAL A 71 1.34 -2.03 11.87
N PRO A 72 2.66 -2.25 11.82
CA PRO A 72 3.59 -1.26 11.31
C PRO A 72 3.32 -0.92 9.84
N ILE A 73 3.35 0.37 9.50
CA ILE A 73 3.24 0.87 8.13
C ILE A 73 4.49 1.65 7.72
N MET A 74 4.65 1.88 6.42
CA MET A 74 5.72 2.70 5.86
C MET A 74 5.13 3.76 4.94
N LEU A 75 5.59 5.01 5.06
CA LEU A 75 5.22 6.06 4.14
C LEU A 75 5.87 5.82 2.77
N LEU A 76 5.08 5.96 1.70
CA LEU A 76 5.56 5.87 0.31
C LEU A 76 5.82 7.24 -0.32
N ARG A 77 5.42 8.33 0.35
CA ARG A 77 5.55 9.71 -0.12
C ARG A 77 5.97 10.62 1.01
N ASN A 78 6.58 11.75 0.64
CA ASN A 78 6.92 12.81 1.58
C ASN A 78 5.66 13.58 1.97
N LEU A 79 5.42 13.69 3.28
CA LEU A 79 4.30 14.44 3.85
C LEU A 79 4.79 15.72 4.53
N ASP A 80 5.84 15.61 5.36
CA ASP A 80 6.40 16.73 6.12
C ASP A 80 7.93 16.57 6.25
N PRO A 81 8.71 16.92 5.21
CA PRO A 81 10.17 16.83 5.28
C PRO A 81 10.77 17.78 6.33
N PRO A 82 11.79 17.35 7.10
CA PRO A 82 12.49 16.06 7.00
C PRO A 82 11.90 14.94 7.89
N LYS A 83 10.80 15.19 8.60
CA LYS A 83 10.27 14.30 9.65
C LYS A 83 9.48 13.11 9.10
N LEU A 84 8.57 13.38 8.16
CA LEU A 84 7.67 12.39 7.56
C LEU A 84 7.97 12.27 6.07
N CYS A 85 8.96 11.44 5.76
CA CYS A 85 9.46 11.21 4.41
C CYS A 85 9.13 9.79 3.94
N ASN A 86 9.32 9.54 2.65
CA ASN A 86 9.31 8.19 2.11
C ASN A 86 10.27 7.28 2.91
N GLY A 87 9.79 6.10 3.32
CA GLY A 87 10.54 5.16 4.16
C GLY A 87 10.32 5.33 5.67
N THR A 88 9.74 6.44 6.15
CA THR A 88 9.39 6.59 7.57
C THR A 88 8.43 5.47 7.97
N ARG A 89 8.80 4.71 9.02
CA ARG A 89 7.96 3.67 9.60
C ARG A 89 7.11 4.24 10.72
N LEU A 90 5.82 3.93 10.73
CA LEU A 90 4.87 4.32 11.77
C LEU A 90 4.25 3.08 12.40
N MET A 91 3.92 3.16 13.70
CA MET A 91 3.29 2.11 14.49
C MET A 91 1.98 2.61 15.10
#